data_AF-A0A0J6KDR8-F1
#
_entry.id   AF-A0A0J6KDR8-F1
#
_cell.length_a   1.000
_cell.length_b   1.000
_cell.length_c   1.000
_cell.angle_alpha   90.00
_cell.angle_beta   90.00
_cell.angle_gamma   90.00
#
_symmetry.space_group_name_H-M   'P 1'
#
loop_
_entity.id
_entity.type
_entity.pdbx_description
1 polymer ?
#
loop_
_entity_poly.entity_id
_entity_poly.type
_entity_poly.pdbx_seq_one_letter_code
_entity_poly.pdbx_strand_id
1 'polypeptide(L)'
;MLAALILPALAQAGIGEAGARHLLSRTGFGANPAQIAVYAPLDREAAVDRLLAGSRAVAATPPPSWAGEPFERPGQANLSEDEKKALQKLRAEHAVELRGWWLNEMRYTPSPLSEKMTLFWHNHFVSALDKVRSPQMMYQQNLLLRRYALGNFGEMLHAVARDPAMMRYLDTANNRKGQPNENFAREVMELFTLGEGHYSEQDIREAARAFTGWGLDRDDHFVNRPKQHDDGDKLIFGQRGNFDGDAVLDLLLQQPATAEFISAKLWKAFVSPKPDPAAVKRLARNFRNSRYEIKPLLRALLLSPQFWSSQGQLVKSPLELTIGTLVTFDLSPPDWHALAGLNRQLGQDVFAPPNVKGWPGGEAWINSATLLSRKQFLDRIAHDAAPARNAFALPDGGMDEMKGREARINRLVAAGLRSLKLQPDEWSAIYQVRSAQDSAKLLLALPPANPLPESLSGAQAIAPLLLDPVYQVH
;
A
#
# COMPACT_ATOMS: atom_id res chain seq x y z
N MET A 1 15.42 -36.43 50.83
CA MET A 1 14.60 -36.03 49.67
C MET A 1 14.19 -34.58 49.87
N LEU A 2 14.92 -33.63 49.28
CA LEU A 2 14.59 -32.21 49.34
C LEU A 2 13.54 -31.90 48.27
N ALA A 3 12.47 -31.22 48.68
CA ALA A 3 11.38 -30.78 47.83
C ALA A 3 11.86 -29.75 46.80
N ALA A 4 11.58 -30.03 45.52
CA ALA A 4 11.76 -29.07 44.44
C ALA A 4 10.66 -27.99 44.54
N LEU A 5 11.07 -26.77 44.87
CA LEU A 5 10.27 -25.56 44.68
C LEU A 5 10.08 -25.35 43.17
N ILE A 6 8.86 -25.63 42.69
CA ILE A 6 8.40 -25.16 41.39
C ILE A 6 8.14 -23.66 41.55
N LEU A 7 9.09 -22.85 41.08
CA LEU A 7 8.84 -21.43 40.82
C LEU A 7 7.70 -21.33 39.79
N PRO A 8 6.68 -20.48 40.00
CA PRO A 8 5.73 -20.19 38.94
C PRO A 8 6.51 -19.57 37.79
N ALA A 9 6.34 -20.10 36.58
CA ALA A 9 6.76 -19.41 35.38
C ALA A 9 6.18 -17.99 35.45
N LEU A 10 7.04 -16.97 35.50
CA LEU A 10 6.63 -15.59 35.33
C LEU A 10 5.84 -15.55 34.03
N ALA A 11 4.52 -15.40 34.10
CA ALA A 11 3.71 -15.16 32.93
C ALA A 11 4.33 -13.94 32.24
N GLN A 12 4.87 -14.15 31.04
CA GLN A 12 5.51 -13.08 30.29
C GLN A 12 4.46 -11.98 30.11
N ALA A 13 4.77 -10.78 30.61
CA ALA A 13 3.84 -9.66 30.54
C ALA A 13 3.42 -9.45 29.07
N GLY A 14 2.13 -9.27 28.82
CA GLY A 14 1.61 -9.01 27.48
C GLY A 14 2.22 -7.74 26.88
N ILE A 15 2.03 -7.55 25.57
CA ILE A 15 2.56 -6.39 24.84
C ILE A 15 1.99 -5.04 25.30
N GLY A 16 0.89 -5.05 26.07
CA GLY A 16 0.21 -3.87 26.58
C GLY A 16 -0.46 -3.05 25.47
N GLU A 17 -1.17 -1.99 25.86
CA GLU A 17 -1.90 -1.14 24.91
C GLU A 17 -0.96 -0.46 23.89
N ALA A 18 0.18 0.06 24.36
CA ALA A 18 1.16 0.71 23.48
C ALA A 18 1.75 -0.27 22.46
N GLY A 19 2.07 -1.49 22.88
CA GLY A 19 2.56 -2.54 21.99
C GLY A 19 1.51 -3.02 21.00
N ALA A 20 0.27 -3.22 21.45
CA ALA A 20 -0.84 -3.61 20.60
C ALA A 20 -1.16 -2.52 19.55
N ARG A 21 -1.23 -1.25 19.96
CA ARG A 21 -1.43 -0.12 19.05
C ARG A 21 -0.30 0.00 18.03
N HIS A 22 0.95 -0.15 18.46
CA HIS A 22 2.13 -0.16 17.58
C HIS A 22 2.03 -1.26 16.53
N LEU A 23 1.79 -2.51 16.96
CA LEU A 23 1.64 -3.64 16.06
C LEU A 23 0.51 -3.40 15.04
N LEU A 24 -0.69 -3.10 15.51
CA LEU A 24 -1.87 -2.94 14.66
C LEU A 24 -1.75 -1.77 13.69
N SER A 25 -1.19 -0.64 14.13
CA SER A 25 -0.99 0.53 13.25
C SER A 25 0.05 0.25 12.17
N ARG A 26 1.12 -0.50 12.50
CA ARG A 26 2.15 -0.92 11.55
C ARG A 26 1.65 -1.93 10.53
N THR A 27 0.76 -2.82 10.95
CA THR A 27 0.29 -3.95 10.12
C THR A 27 -1.11 -3.76 9.57
N GLY A 28 -1.65 -2.54 9.66
CA GLY A 28 -2.94 -2.15 9.14
C GLY A 28 -2.92 -0.69 8.73
N PHE A 29 -4.08 -0.03 8.81
CA PHE A 29 -4.19 1.41 8.53
C PHE A 29 -4.38 2.22 9.82
N GLY A 30 -4.84 1.59 10.90
CA GLY A 30 -5.04 2.18 12.21
C GLY A 30 -5.44 1.10 13.21
N ALA A 31 -5.73 1.49 14.44
CA ALA A 31 -6.14 0.57 15.50
C ALA A 31 -7.26 1.21 16.32
N ASN A 32 -8.43 0.56 16.38
CA ASN A 32 -9.48 1.00 17.29
C ASN A 32 -9.25 0.43 18.71
N PRO A 33 -9.81 1.05 19.76
CA PRO A 33 -9.54 0.61 21.14
C PRO A 33 -10.01 -0.83 21.42
N ALA A 34 -11.06 -1.32 20.77
CA ALA A 34 -11.51 -2.70 20.90
C ALA A 34 -10.47 -3.71 20.36
N GLN A 35 -9.85 -3.43 19.21
CA GLN A 35 -8.76 -4.24 18.66
C GLN A 35 -7.53 -4.20 19.56
N ILE A 36 -7.17 -3.02 20.08
CA ILE A 36 -6.06 -2.86 21.01
C ILE A 36 -6.28 -3.74 22.25
N ALA A 37 -7.47 -3.72 22.85
CA ALA A 37 -7.82 -4.52 24.02
C ALA A 37 -7.69 -6.03 23.79
N VAL A 38 -7.95 -6.52 22.57
CA VAL A 38 -7.79 -7.94 22.20
C VAL A 38 -6.31 -8.34 22.11
N TYR A 39 -5.43 -7.45 21.65
CA TYR A 39 -4.01 -7.75 21.45
C TYR A 39 -3.13 -7.43 22.65
N ALA A 40 -3.50 -6.45 23.48
CA ALA A 40 -2.74 -6.00 24.65
C ALA A 40 -2.33 -7.12 25.64
N PRO A 41 -3.17 -8.13 25.96
CA PRO A 41 -2.79 -9.19 26.90
C PRO A 41 -1.91 -10.28 26.27
N LEU A 42 -1.76 -10.31 24.94
CA LEU A 42 -0.95 -11.33 24.26
C LEU A 42 0.55 -11.02 24.42
N ASP A 43 1.39 -12.05 24.48
CA ASP A 43 2.82 -11.87 24.24
C ASP A 43 3.11 -11.55 22.76
N ARG A 44 4.37 -11.22 22.43
CA ARG A 44 4.74 -10.77 21.09
C ARG A 44 4.52 -11.86 20.05
N GLU A 45 4.92 -13.07 20.37
CA GLU A 45 4.79 -14.26 19.53
C GLU A 45 3.31 -14.54 19.21
N ALA A 46 2.45 -14.65 20.23
CA ALA A 46 1.03 -14.89 20.06
C ALA A 46 0.32 -13.76 19.30
N ALA A 47 0.69 -12.50 19.55
CA ALA A 47 0.15 -11.36 18.83
C ALA A 47 0.51 -11.40 17.33
N VAL A 48 1.79 -11.62 17.00
CA VAL A 48 2.25 -11.71 15.61
C VAL A 48 1.66 -12.94 14.90
N ASP A 49 1.60 -14.08 15.57
CA ASP A 49 1.06 -15.31 14.99
C ASP A 49 -0.45 -15.20 14.74
N ARG A 50 -1.20 -14.60 15.68
CA ARG A 50 -2.63 -14.30 15.50
C ARG A 50 -2.86 -13.41 14.27
N LEU A 51 -2.06 -12.35 14.13
CA LEU A 51 -2.15 -11.43 13.00
C LEU A 51 -1.88 -12.15 11.67
N LEU A 52 -0.82 -12.96 11.59
CA LEU A 52 -0.44 -13.69 10.38
C LEU A 52 -1.40 -14.84 10.04
N ALA A 53 -2.04 -15.44 11.03
CA ALA A 53 -3.06 -16.46 10.84
C ALA A 53 -4.36 -15.87 10.25
N GLY A 54 -4.68 -14.62 10.58
CA GLY A 54 -5.87 -13.91 10.09
C GLY A 54 -5.78 -13.40 8.65
N SER A 55 -4.64 -13.57 7.96
CA SER A 55 -4.45 -13.09 6.58
C SER A 55 -5.37 -13.77 5.59
N ARG A 56 -5.93 -13.02 4.64
CA ARG A 56 -6.76 -13.53 3.53
C ARG A 56 -6.12 -13.26 2.17
N ALA A 57 -6.43 -14.11 1.20
CA ALA A 57 -6.01 -13.98 -0.20
C ALA A 57 -7.10 -13.37 -1.11
N VAL A 58 -8.28 -13.08 -0.54
CA VAL A 58 -9.46 -12.55 -1.25
C VAL A 58 -10.07 -11.41 -0.44
N ALA A 59 -10.59 -10.40 -1.15
CA ALA A 59 -11.28 -9.27 -0.55
C ALA A 59 -12.57 -9.73 0.14
N ALA A 60 -12.97 -9.03 1.21
CA ALA A 60 -14.24 -9.25 1.89
C ALA A 60 -15.39 -8.46 1.26
N THR A 61 -15.08 -7.29 0.70
CA THR A 61 -16.04 -6.39 0.05
C THR A 61 -16.29 -6.80 -1.40
N PRO A 62 -17.55 -6.80 -1.86
CA PRO A 62 -17.86 -7.14 -3.25
C PRO A 62 -17.27 -6.09 -4.20
N PRO A 63 -16.68 -6.51 -5.33
CA PRO A 63 -16.17 -5.59 -6.32
C PRO A 63 -17.31 -4.88 -7.07
N PRO A 64 -17.01 -3.78 -7.81
CA PRO A 64 -17.96 -3.20 -8.75
C PRO A 64 -18.46 -4.25 -9.76
N SER A 65 -19.72 -4.15 -10.19
CA SER A 65 -20.36 -5.18 -11.05
C SER A 65 -19.64 -5.39 -12.38
N TRP A 66 -19.06 -4.33 -12.95
CA TRP A 66 -18.31 -4.36 -14.19
C TRP A 66 -16.92 -4.99 -14.06
N ALA A 67 -16.38 -5.16 -12.84
CA ALA A 67 -14.98 -5.55 -12.62
C ALA A 67 -14.66 -6.97 -13.11
N GLY A 68 -15.67 -7.83 -13.20
CA GLY A 68 -15.56 -9.18 -13.75
C GLY A 68 -15.87 -9.28 -15.25
N GLU A 69 -16.31 -8.20 -15.89
CA GLU A 69 -16.63 -8.19 -17.31
C GLU A 69 -15.34 -8.22 -18.16
N PRO A 70 -15.34 -8.88 -19.33
CA PRO A 70 -14.22 -8.83 -20.26
C PRO A 70 -13.85 -7.38 -20.59
N PHE A 71 -12.55 -7.09 -20.65
CA PHE A 71 -12.11 -5.77 -21.08
C PHE A 71 -12.36 -5.57 -22.58
N GLU A 72 -13.27 -4.68 -22.93
CA GLU A 72 -13.44 -4.29 -24.33
C GLU A 72 -12.27 -3.42 -24.80
N ARG A 73 -11.54 -3.93 -25.81
CA ARG A 73 -10.53 -3.16 -26.54
C ARG A 73 -11.23 -2.20 -27.51
N PRO A 74 -11.00 -0.89 -27.42
CA PRO A 74 -11.23 0.03 -28.54
C PRO A 74 -10.16 -0.23 -29.60
N GLY A 75 -10.34 -1.34 -30.29
CA GLY A 75 -9.64 -1.73 -31.51
C GLY A 75 -10.60 -1.89 -32.69
N GLN A 76 -11.87 -1.47 -32.55
CA GLN A 76 -12.69 -1.23 -33.73
C GLN A 76 -12.18 0.05 -34.38
N ALA A 77 -11.58 -0.08 -35.56
CA ALA A 77 -11.11 1.01 -36.39
C ALA A 77 -12.23 1.98 -36.87
N ASN A 78 -13.42 1.95 -36.27
CA ASN A 78 -14.63 2.62 -36.71
C ASN A 78 -15.38 3.38 -35.60
N LEU A 79 -14.82 3.54 -34.39
CA LEU A 79 -15.49 4.37 -33.36
C LEU A 79 -15.47 5.85 -33.78
N SER A 80 -16.64 6.46 -33.81
CA SER A 80 -16.83 7.90 -33.91
C SER A 80 -16.16 8.63 -32.73
N GLU A 81 -15.93 9.93 -32.88
CA GLU A 81 -15.37 10.75 -31.80
C GLU A 81 -16.27 10.77 -30.55
N ASP A 82 -17.59 10.66 -30.72
CA ASP A 82 -18.54 10.62 -29.61
C ASP A 82 -18.47 9.30 -28.85
N GLU A 83 -18.33 8.17 -29.55
CA GLU A 83 -18.12 6.86 -28.91
C GLU A 83 -16.79 6.80 -28.16
N LYS A 84 -15.71 7.38 -28.71
CA LYS A 84 -14.43 7.49 -28.01
C LYS A 84 -14.55 8.29 -26.72
N LYS A 85 -15.25 9.43 -26.75
CA LYS A 85 -15.51 10.25 -25.56
C LYS A 85 -16.37 9.50 -24.54
N ALA A 86 -17.41 8.80 -24.99
CA ALA A 86 -18.28 8.00 -24.12
C ALA A 86 -17.49 6.89 -23.41
N LEU A 87 -16.64 6.15 -24.15
CA LEU A 87 -15.79 5.11 -23.58
C LEU A 87 -14.76 5.68 -22.60
N GLN A 88 -14.16 6.83 -22.92
CA GLN A 88 -13.23 7.49 -22.00
C GLN A 88 -13.93 7.91 -20.70
N LYS A 89 -15.16 8.42 -20.80
CA LYS A 89 -15.99 8.79 -19.65
C LYS A 89 -16.32 7.56 -18.79
N LEU A 90 -16.79 6.47 -19.41
CA LEU A 90 -17.10 5.21 -18.73
C LEU A 90 -15.88 4.66 -17.98
N ARG A 91 -14.70 4.67 -18.61
CA ARG A 91 -13.45 4.24 -17.98
C ARG A 91 -13.08 5.12 -16.79
N ALA A 92 -13.32 6.43 -16.87
CA ALA A 92 -13.07 7.33 -15.76
C ALA A 92 -14.02 7.07 -14.58
N GLU A 93 -15.29 6.75 -14.87
CA GLU A 93 -16.28 6.35 -13.86
C GLU A 93 -15.87 5.04 -13.18
N HIS A 94 -15.58 3.99 -13.95
CA HIS A 94 -15.07 2.71 -13.44
C HIS A 94 -13.78 2.88 -12.62
N ALA A 95 -12.86 3.72 -13.07
CA ALA A 95 -11.63 4.01 -12.34
C ALA A 95 -11.88 4.69 -10.99
N VAL A 96 -12.95 5.48 -10.86
CA VAL A 96 -13.33 6.14 -9.60
C VAL A 96 -14.02 5.15 -8.66
N GLU A 97 -14.91 4.31 -9.18
CA GLU A 97 -15.55 3.22 -8.42
C GLU A 97 -14.52 2.20 -7.91
N LEU A 98 -13.55 1.82 -8.73
CA LEU A 98 -12.50 0.87 -8.35
C LEU A 98 -11.65 1.40 -7.18
N ARG A 99 -11.31 2.69 -7.21
CA ARG A 99 -10.62 3.34 -6.08
C ARG A 99 -11.47 3.29 -4.83
N GLY A 100 -12.75 3.67 -4.94
CA GLY A 100 -13.70 3.65 -3.84
C GLY A 100 -13.84 2.25 -3.22
N TRP A 101 -13.95 1.21 -4.05
CA TRP A 101 -13.99 -0.18 -3.62
C TRP A 101 -12.74 -0.56 -2.81
N TRP A 102 -11.54 -0.23 -3.29
CA TRP A 102 -10.34 -0.64 -2.57
C TRP A 102 -10.19 0.10 -1.23
N LEU A 103 -10.55 1.39 -1.17
CA LEU A 103 -10.60 2.13 0.10
C LEU A 103 -11.64 1.54 1.07
N ASN A 104 -12.78 1.10 0.55
CA ASN A 104 -13.81 0.39 1.32
C ASN A 104 -13.28 -0.94 1.88
N GLU A 105 -12.56 -1.74 1.08
CA GLU A 105 -11.88 -2.96 1.55
C GLU A 105 -10.85 -2.64 2.65
N MET A 106 -9.98 -1.63 2.44
CA MET A 106 -8.97 -1.24 3.44
C MET A 106 -9.57 -0.85 4.80
N ARG A 107 -10.81 -0.32 4.82
CA ARG A 107 -11.53 0.06 6.04
C ARG A 107 -12.24 -1.10 6.74
N TYR A 108 -12.86 -2.01 6.00
CA TYR A 108 -13.76 -3.03 6.59
C TYR A 108 -13.22 -4.46 6.56
N THR A 109 -12.09 -4.69 5.88
CA THR A 109 -11.51 -6.02 5.81
C THR A 109 -11.22 -6.58 7.22
N PRO A 110 -11.52 -7.87 7.48
CA PRO A 110 -11.09 -8.53 8.70
C PRO A 110 -9.58 -8.85 8.69
N SER A 111 -8.89 -8.61 7.57
CA SER A 111 -7.45 -8.87 7.40
C SER A 111 -6.66 -7.63 6.95
N PRO A 112 -6.49 -6.59 7.81
CA PRO A 112 -5.80 -5.35 7.43
C PRO A 112 -4.38 -5.56 6.90
N LEU A 113 -3.67 -6.58 7.42
CA LEU A 113 -2.32 -6.92 6.94
C LEU A 113 -2.32 -7.38 5.48
N SER A 114 -3.36 -8.07 5.01
CA SER A 114 -3.47 -8.45 3.60
C SER A 114 -3.56 -7.22 2.69
N GLU A 115 -4.36 -6.22 3.07
CA GLU A 115 -4.47 -4.99 2.29
C GLU A 115 -3.23 -4.11 2.41
N LYS A 116 -2.59 -4.09 3.58
CA LYS A 116 -1.32 -3.42 3.79
C LYS A 116 -0.24 -3.96 2.85
N MET A 117 -0.14 -5.28 2.77
CA MET A 117 0.81 -5.96 1.88
C MET A 117 0.40 -5.82 0.41
N THR A 118 -0.89 -5.88 0.08
CA THR A 118 -1.37 -5.63 -1.29
C THR A 118 -0.98 -4.24 -1.76
N LEU A 119 -1.16 -3.21 -0.93
CA LEU A 119 -0.73 -1.84 -1.23
C LEU A 119 0.79 -1.73 -1.36
N PHE A 120 1.55 -2.39 -0.48
CA PHE A 120 3.00 -2.44 -0.57
C PHE A 120 3.46 -3.03 -1.91
N TRP A 121 2.86 -4.15 -2.33
CA TRP A 121 3.19 -4.79 -3.59
C TRP A 121 2.73 -4.01 -4.81
N HIS A 122 1.59 -3.31 -4.73
CA HIS A 122 1.13 -2.39 -5.77
C HIS A 122 2.07 -1.20 -5.94
N ASN A 123 2.71 -0.76 -4.85
CA ASN A 123 3.75 0.26 -4.88
C ASN A 123 5.14 -0.29 -5.29
N HIS A 124 5.31 -1.61 -5.26
CA HIS A 124 6.56 -2.28 -5.65
C HIS A 124 6.53 -2.66 -7.13
N PHE A 125 5.50 -3.38 -7.57
CA PHE A 125 5.23 -3.77 -8.96
C PHE A 125 4.33 -2.73 -9.61
N VAL A 126 4.91 -1.57 -9.92
CA VAL A 126 4.14 -0.41 -10.33
C VAL A 126 3.45 -0.65 -11.67
N SER A 127 2.15 -0.39 -11.70
CA SER A 127 1.34 -0.18 -12.90
C SER A 127 0.31 0.91 -12.61
N ALA A 128 -0.10 1.64 -13.65
CA ALA A 128 -0.99 2.78 -13.50
C ALA A 128 -2.08 2.84 -14.57
N LEU A 129 -3.27 3.29 -14.16
CA LEU A 129 -4.46 3.40 -15.00
C LEU A 129 -4.26 4.28 -16.25
N ASP A 130 -3.40 5.29 -16.19
CA ASP A 130 -3.15 6.23 -17.28
C ASP A 130 -2.48 5.57 -18.50
N LYS A 131 -1.55 4.65 -18.24
CA LYS A 131 -0.85 3.86 -19.27
C LYS A 131 -1.57 2.55 -19.57
N VAL A 132 -2.11 1.84 -18.57
CA VAL A 132 -2.83 0.57 -18.76
C VAL A 132 -4.19 0.78 -19.44
N ARG A 133 -4.87 1.90 -19.13
CA ARG A 133 -6.16 2.33 -19.69
C ARG A 133 -7.29 1.29 -19.56
N SER A 134 -7.21 0.45 -18.54
CA SER A 134 -8.18 -0.61 -18.24
C SER A 134 -8.38 -0.76 -16.73
N PRO A 135 -9.52 -0.28 -16.19
CA PRO A 135 -9.90 -0.54 -14.80
C PRO A 135 -10.00 -2.04 -14.48
N GLN A 136 -10.51 -2.85 -15.41
CA GLN A 136 -10.60 -4.31 -15.25
C GLN A 136 -9.23 -4.96 -15.05
N MET A 137 -8.23 -4.59 -15.87
CA MET A 137 -6.87 -5.14 -15.69
C MET A 137 -6.24 -4.72 -14.38
N MET A 138 -6.42 -3.45 -13.98
CA MET A 138 -5.91 -2.98 -12.68
C MET A 138 -6.60 -3.69 -11.51
N TYR A 139 -7.88 -4.02 -11.63
CA TYR A 139 -8.59 -4.86 -10.67
C TYR A 139 -8.02 -6.29 -10.63
N GLN A 140 -7.81 -6.94 -11.78
CA GLN A 140 -7.23 -8.28 -11.84
C GLN A 140 -5.82 -8.32 -11.26
N GLN A 141 -4.99 -7.33 -11.58
CA GLN A 141 -3.66 -7.19 -10.97
C GLN A 141 -3.76 -7.01 -9.45
N ASN A 142 -4.71 -6.22 -8.95
CA ASN A 142 -4.94 -6.08 -7.51
C ASN A 142 -5.29 -7.42 -6.84
N LEU A 143 -6.12 -8.24 -7.47
CA LEU A 143 -6.44 -9.59 -6.99
C LEU A 143 -5.21 -10.51 -6.99
N LEU A 144 -4.38 -10.43 -8.04
CA LEU A 144 -3.12 -11.17 -8.12
C LEU A 144 -2.19 -10.78 -6.98
N LEU A 145 -1.94 -9.48 -6.78
CA LEU A 145 -1.10 -8.97 -5.70
C LEU A 145 -1.65 -9.37 -4.33
N ARG A 146 -2.97 -9.32 -4.12
CA ARG A 146 -3.63 -9.76 -2.88
C ARG A 146 -3.46 -11.26 -2.63
N ARG A 147 -3.60 -12.07 -3.67
CA ARG A 147 -3.41 -13.53 -3.59
C ARG A 147 -2.02 -13.88 -3.06
N TYR A 148 -0.99 -13.19 -3.56
CA TYR A 148 0.40 -13.43 -3.19
C TYR A 148 0.90 -12.55 -2.05
N ALA A 149 0.06 -11.67 -1.49
CA ALA A 149 0.49 -10.62 -0.55
C ALA A 149 1.32 -11.13 0.64
N LEU A 150 0.98 -12.34 1.14
CA LEU A 150 1.72 -13.06 2.18
C LEU A 150 2.17 -14.46 1.74
N GLY A 151 2.12 -14.74 0.44
CA GLY A 151 2.51 -16.03 -0.16
C GLY A 151 4.00 -16.08 -0.49
N ASN A 152 4.33 -16.57 -1.68
CA ASN A 152 5.69 -16.69 -2.16
C ASN A 152 6.06 -15.55 -3.12
N PHE A 153 7.18 -14.85 -2.87
CA PHE A 153 7.62 -13.75 -3.73
C PHE A 153 8.12 -14.22 -5.10
N GLY A 154 8.74 -15.40 -5.20
CA GLY A 154 9.15 -15.96 -6.49
C GLY A 154 7.93 -16.23 -7.37
N GLU A 155 6.93 -16.92 -6.85
CA GLU A 155 5.68 -17.16 -7.58
C GLU A 155 4.98 -15.86 -7.98
N MET A 156 4.96 -14.87 -7.08
CA MET A 156 4.40 -13.55 -7.37
C MET A 156 5.17 -12.85 -8.50
N LEU A 157 6.50 -12.92 -8.50
CA LEU A 157 7.34 -12.32 -9.54
C LEU A 157 7.00 -12.90 -10.92
N HIS A 158 6.89 -14.22 -11.05
CA HIS A 158 6.47 -14.87 -12.30
C HIS A 158 5.03 -14.48 -12.68
N ALA A 159 4.12 -14.46 -11.71
CA ALA A 159 2.72 -14.10 -11.96
C ALA A 159 2.59 -12.66 -12.46
N VAL A 160 3.28 -11.70 -11.84
CA VAL A 160 3.29 -10.29 -12.25
C VAL A 160 3.97 -10.11 -13.60
N ALA A 161 5.04 -10.84 -13.90
CA ALA A 161 5.73 -10.73 -15.19
C ALA A 161 4.83 -11.10 -16.39
N ARG A 162 3.80 -11.91 -16.15
CA ARG A 162 2.79 -12.34 -17.13
C ARG A 162 1.45 -11.61 -16.97
N ASP A 163 1.33 -10.68 -16.02
CA ASP A 163 0.10 -9.94 -15.75
C ASP A 163 -0.19 -8.94 -16.90
N PRO A 164 -1.41 -8.91 -17.45
CA PRO A 164 -1.74 -8.03 -18.57
C PRO A 164 -1.56 -6.54 -18.28
N ALA A 165 -1.82 -6.08 -17.05
CA ALA A 165 -1.59 -4.69 -16.69
C ALA A 165 -0.09 -4.37 -16.70
N MET A 166 0.74 -5.24 -16.12
CA MET A 166 2.20 -5.09 -16.12
C MET A 166 2.79 -5.13 -17.54
N MET A 167 2.37 -6.08 -18.36
CA MET A 167 2.86 -6.23 -19.74
C MET A 167 2.51 -5.02 -20.62
N ARG A 168 1.36 -4.39 -20.40
CA ARG A 168 1.00 -3.11 -21.05
C ARG A 168 1.77 -1.94 -20.45
N TYR A 169 1.95 -1.92 -19.14
CA TYR A 169 2.62 -0.82 -18.46
C TYR A 169 4.10 -0.73 -18.81
N LEU A 170 4.79 -1.85 -19.02
CA LEU A 170 6.21 -1.89 -19.36
C LEU A 170 6.50 -2.25 -20.83
N ASP A 171 5.46 -2.28 -21.66
CA ASP A 171 5.54 -2.55 -23.10
C ASP A 171 6.18 -3.91 -23.45
N THR A 172 6.15 -4.87 -22.52
CA THR A 172 6.63 -6.25 -22.72
C THR A 172 5.87 -6.95 -23.83
N ALA A 173 4.58 -6.61 -24.03
CA ALA A 173 3.75 -7.20 -25.08
C ALA A 173 4.24 -6.92 -26.51
N ASN A 174 5.15 -5.95 -26.69
CA ASN A 174 5.75 -5.60 -27.98
C ASN A 174 7.14 -6.21 -28.18
N ASN A 175 7.63 -7.04 -27.23
CA ASN A 175 8.96 -7.60 -27.25
C ASN A 175 9.06 -8.84 -28.16
N ARG A 176 9.81 -8.74 -29.26
CA ARG A 176 9.90 -9.80 -30.29
C ARG A 176 11.33 -10.01 -30.78
N LYS A 177 11.60 -11.21 -31.28
CA LYS A 177 12.88 -11.59 -31.90
C LYS A 177 13.33 -10.53 -32.91
N GLY A 178 14.60 -10.13 -32.81
CA GLY A 178 15.23 -9.10 -33.65
C GLY A 178 14.89 -7.66 -33.25
N GLN A 179 13.97 -7.43 -32.32
CA GLN A 179 13.62 -6.12 -31.77
C GLN A 179 13.39 -6.23 -30.25
N PRO A 180 14.43 -6.59 -29.47
CA PRO A 180 14.29 -6.74 -28.03
C PRO A 180 13.95 -5.40 -27.35
N ASN A 181 12.94 -5.40 -26.48
CA ASN A 181 12.58 -4.26 -25.65
C ASN A 181 13.19 -4.42 -24.25
N GLU A 182 14.17 -3.58 -23.94
CA GLU A 182 14.91 -3.62 -22.67
C GLU A 182 14.13 -3.09 -21.46
N ASN A 183 13.00 -2.40 -21.66
CA ASN A 183 12.30 -1.71 -20.59
C ASN A 183 11.93 -2.65 -19.43
N PHE A 184 11.19 -3.74 -19.71
CA PHE A 184 10.83 -4.71 -18.68
C PHE A 184 12.06 -5.38 -18.04
N ALA A 185 13.08 -5.72 -18.83
CA ALA A 185 14.31 -6.34 -18.33
C ALA A 185 15.06 -5.41 -17.35
N ARG A 186 15.12 -4.11 -17.64
CA ARG A 186 15.71 -3.10 -16.77
C ARG A 186 14.91 -2.94 -15.48
N GLU A 187 13.59 -2.75 -15.59
CA GLU A 187 12.73 -2.53 -14.41
C GLU A 187 12.67 -3.75 -13.49
N VAL A 188 12.60 -4.98 -14.05
CA VAL A 188 12.56 -6.19 -13.23
C VAL A 188 13.86 -6.41 -12.47
N MET A 189 15.00 -6.07 -13.06
CA MET A 189 16.31 -6.10 -12.39
C MET A 189 16.46 -4.96 -11.37
N GLU A 190 16.19 -3.73 -11.76
CA GLU A 190 16.47 -2.54 -10.95
C GLU A 190 15.44 -2.30 -9.85
N LEU A 191 14.15 -2.28 -10.19
CA LEU A 191 13.10 -1.81 -9.29
C LEU A 191 12.40 -2.94 -8.54
N PHE A 192 12.35 -4.14 -9.15
CA PHE A 192 11.57 -5.25 -8.62
C PHE A 192 12.41 -6.33 -7.93
N THR A 193 13.70 -6.47 -8.27
CA THR A 193 14.53 -7.56 -7.71
C THR A 193 15.85 -7.08 -7.11
N LEU A 194 16.86 -6.77 -7.93
CA LEU A 194 18.24 -6.64 -7.47
C LEU A 194 18.55 -5.28 -6.84
N GLY A 195 17.84 -4.22 -7.23
CA GLY A 195 18.27 -2.87 -6.94
C GLY A 195 19.37 -2.40 -7.89
N GLU A 196 19.54 -1.08 -7.98
CA GLU A 196 20.56 -0.44 -8.81
C GLU A 196 21.98 -0.94 -8.49
N GLY A 197 22.80 -1.14 -9.52
CA GLY A 197 24.22 -1.49 -9.40
C GLY A 197 24.57 -2.98 -9.28
N HIS A 198 23.58 -3.88 -9.41
CA HIS A 198 23.77 -5.33 -9.25
C HIS A 198 23.65 -6.15 -10.55
N TYR A 199 23.65 -5.47 -11.70
CA TYR A 199 23.56 -6.04 -13.05
C TYR A 199 24.39 -5.20 -14.02
N SER A 200 24.77 -5.78 -15.15
CA SER A 200 25.42 -5.08 -16.24
C SER A 200 24.43 -4.72 -17.36
N GLU A 201 24.80 -3.79 -18.25
CA GLU A 201 24.03 -3.52 -19.46
C GLU A 201 23.93 -4.75 -20.38
N GLN A 202 24.91 -5.67 -20.30
CA GLN A 202 24.83 -6.94 -21.02
C GLN A 202 23.71 -7.82 -20.46
N ASP A 203 23.57 -7.91 -19.14
CA ASP A 203 22.50 -8.70 -18.52
C ASP A 203 21.12 -8.20 -18.96
N ILE A 204 20.93 -6.87 -19.04
CA ILE A 204 19.68 -6.26 -19.50
C ILE A 204 19.36 -6.67 -20.93
N ARG A 205 20.33 -6.54 -21.85
CA ARG A 205 20.15 -6.91 -23.27
C ARG A 205 19.82 -8.39 -23.44
N GLU A 206 20.55 -9.24 -22.75
CA GLU A 206 20.38 -10.69 -22.83
C GLU A 206 19.06 -11.14 -22.18
N ALA A 207 18.65 -10.53 -21.07
CA ALA A 207 17.32 -10.75 -20.50
C ALA A 207 16.21 -10.23 -21.41
N ALA A 208 16.38 -9.08 -22.07
CA ALA A 208 15.40 -8.58 -23.04
C ALA A 208 15.19 -9.55 -24.20
N ARG A 209 16.27 -10.19 -24.69
CA ARG A 209 16.19 -11.29 -25.66
C ARG A 209 15.40 -12.49 -25.10
N ALA A 210 15.63 -12.88 -23.85
CA ALA A 210 14.91 -13.98 -23.21
C ALA A 210 13.40 -13.72 -23.04
N PHE A 211 12.99 -12.46 -22.82
CA PHE A 211 11.57 -12.09 -22.74
C PHE A 211 10.86 -11.98 -24.10
N THR A 212 11.57 -12.18 -25.23
CA THR A 212 10.92 -12.09 -26.56
C THR A 212 9.89 -13.20 -26.73
N GLY A 213 8.81 -12.91 -27.46
CA GLY A 213 7.73 -13.87 -27.74
C GLY A 213 6.63 -13.89 -26.69
N TRP A 214 6.85 -13.30 -25.51
CA TRP A 214 5.78 -13.00 -24.57
C TRP A 214 4.89 -11.89 -25.12
N GLY A 215 3.57 -12.06 -25.05
CA GLY A 215 2.64 -10.98 -25.37
C GLY A 215 1.22 -11.27 -24.92
N LEU A 216 0.29 -10.45 -25.40
CA LEU A 216 -1.14 -10.58 -25.10
C LEU A 216 -1.90 -11.03 -26.37
N ASP A 217 -2.93 -11.87 -26.22
CA ASP A 217 -3.78 -12.35 -27.32
C ASP A 217 -4.83 -11.30 -27.75
N ARG A 218 -6.05 -11.68 -28.17
CA ARG A 218 -7.12 -10.72 -28.47
C ARG A 218 -7.97 -10.33 -27.25
N ASP A 219 -7.99 -11.20 -26.25
CA ASP A 219 -8.78 -11.08 -25.03
C ASP A 219 -7.92 -10.59 -23.85
N ASP A 220 -6.69 -10.15 -24.15
CA ASP A 220 -5.70 -9.68 -23.19
C ASP A 220 -5.18 -10.73 -22.21
N HIS A 221 -5.19 -11.99 -22.61
CA HIS A 221 -4.51 -13.04 -21.87
C HIS A 221 -3.05 -13.16 -22.32
N PHE A 222 -2.19 -13.49 -21.36
CA PHE A 222 -0.79 -13.84 -21.63
C PHE A 222 -0.69 -15.00 -22.61
N VAL A 223 0.18 -14.85 -23.60
CA VAL A 223 0.56 -15.92 -24.53
C VAL A 223 2.07 -15.89 -24.77
N ASN A 224 2.65 -17.08 -24.86
CA ASN A 224 4.01 -17.26 -25.36
C ASN A 224 3.95 -17.64 -26.85
N ARG A 225 4.69 -16.92 -27.69
CA ARG A 225 4.77 -17.11 -29.14
C ARG A 225 6.18 -17.60 -29.51
N PRO A 226 6.42 -18.93 -29.57
CA PRO A 226 7.76 -19.48 -29.84
C PRO A 226 8.41 -18.95 -31.12
N LYS A 227 7.63 -18.74 -32.19
CA LYS A 227 8.15 -18.19 -33.46
C LYS A 227 8.66 -16.74 -33.35
N GLN A 228 8.30 -16.03 -32.29
CA GLN A 228 8.74 -14.67 -32.00
C GLN A 228 9.78 -14.64 -30.86
N HIS A 229 10.20 -15.80 -30.34
CA HIS A 229 11.23 -15.92 -29.32
C HIS A 229 12.62 -16.00 -29.96
N ASP A 230 13.60 -15.39 -29.31
CA ASP A 230 15.01 -15.51 -29.61
C ASP A 230 15.58 -16.75 -28.91
N ASP A 231 15.65 -17.87 -29.62
CA ASP A 231 16.19 -19.15 -29.12
C ASP A 231 17.73 -19.22 -29.11
N GLY A 232 18.43 -18.10 -29.34
CA GLY A 232 19.88 -18.07 -29.28
C GLY A 232 20.39 -18.20 -27.84
N ASP A 233 21.64 -18.64 -27.69
CA ASP A 233 22.32 -18.61 -26.40
C ASP A 233 22.43 -17.18 -25.85
N LYS A 234 22.26 -17.07 -24.54
CA LYS A 234 22.25 -15.82 -23.77
C LYS A 234 23.25 -15.94 -22.62
N LEU A 235 23.94 -14.84 -22.31
CA LEU A 235 24.88 -14.77 -21.19
C LEU A 235 24.31 -13.81 -20.14
N ILE A 236 23.79 -14.36 -19.03
CA ILE A 236 23.12 -13.59 -17.98
C ILE A 236 23.78 -13.95 -16.64
N PHE A 237 24.29 -12.95 -15.93
CA PHE A 237 25.05 -13.09 -14.68
C PHE A 237 26.20 -14.10 -14.78
N GLY A 238 26.88 -14.13 -15.93
CA GLY A 238 27.97 -15.06 -16.22
C GLY A 238 27.53 -16.50 -16.54
N GLN A 239 26.23 -16.81 -16.50
CA GLN A 239 25.68 -18.11 -16.90
C GLN A 239 25.30 -18.09 -18.38
N ARG A 240 25.69 -19.12 -19.14
CA ARG A 240 25.37 -19.24 -20.56
C ARG A 240 24.33 -20.33 -20.80
N GLY A 241 23.30 -20.02 -21.57
CA GLY A 241 22.31 -20.99 -22.03
C GLY A 241 21.21 -20.37 -22.87
N ASN A 242 20.35 -21.21 -23.42
CA ASN A 242 19.14 -20.77 -24.12
C ASN A 242 18.04 -20.45 -23.09
N PHE A 243 18.18 -19.31 -22.41
CA PHE A 243 17.22 -18.88 -21.39
C PHE A 243 15.97 -18.27 -22.02
N ASP A 244 14.80 -18.64 -21.49
CA ASP A 244 13.54 -17.95 -21.72
C ASP A 244 13.24 -16.95 -20.59
N GLY A 245 12.10 -16.25 -20.68
CA GLY A 245 11.74 -15.25 -19.70
C GLY A 245 11.56 -15.80 -18.28
N ASP A 246 11.11 -17.05 -18.12
CA ASP A 246 10.98 -17.65 -16.78
C ASP A 246 12.36 -17.98 -16.20
N ALA A 247 13.26 -18.51 -17.02
CA ALA A 247 14.63 -18.75 -16.60
C ALA A 247 15.36 -17.46 -16.16
N VAL A 248 15.07 -16.31 -16.78
CA VAL A 248 15.58 -15.02 -16.30
C VAL A 248 15.08 -14.71 -14.89
N LEU A 249 13.79 -14.87 -14.62
CA LEU A 249 13.22 -14.61 -13.30
C LEU A 249 13.83 -15.55 -12.24
N ASP A 250 14.06 -16.82 -12.59
CA ASP A 250 14.78 -17.78 -11.73
C ASP A 250 16.22 -17.34 -11.47
N LEU A 251 16.94 -16.86 -12.49
CA LEU A 251 18.30 -16.33 -12.34
C LEU A 251 18.33 -15.09 -11.42
N LEU A 252 17.31 -14.23 -11.46
CA LEU A 252 17.17 -13.11 -10.53
C LEU A 252 16.95 -13.59 -9.09
N LEU A 253 16.08 -14.58 -8.89
CA LEU A 253 15.84 -15.18 -7.57
C LEU A 253 17.10 -15.90 -7.05
N GLN A 254 17.99 -16.34 -7.93
CA GLN A 254 19.31 -16.87 -7.57
C GLN A 254 20.32 -15.80 -7.16
N GLN A 255 20.07 -14.50 -7.35
CA GLN A 255 20.99 -13.47 -6.84
C GLN A 255 20.70 -13.15 -5.36
N PRO A 256 21.72 -13.11 -4.47
CA PRO A 256 21.52 -12.72 -3.07
C PRO A 256 20.93 -11.31 -2.92
N ALA A 257 21.27 -10.42 -3.86
CA ALA A 257 20.77 -9.04 -3.92
C ALA A 257 19.24 -8.97 -3.92
N THR A 258 18.55 -9.91 -4.58
CA THR A 258 17.07 -9.96 -4.60
C THR A 258 16.49 -10.07 -3.20
N ALA A 259 16.99 -11.01 -2.40
CA ALA A 259 16.49 -11.21 -1.04
C ALA A 259 16.84 -10.01 -0.12
N GLU A 260 18.03 -9.42 -0.30
CA GLU A 260 18.46 -8.23 0.46
C GLU A 260 17.62 -7.00 0.13
N PHE A 261 17.35 -6.76 -1.15
CA PHE A 261 16.54 -5.64 -1.64
C PHE A 261 15.10 -5.71 -1.12
N ILE A 262 14.43 -6.87 -1.26
CA ILE A 262 13.06 -7.04 -0.77
C ILE A 262 12.99 -6.91 0.75
N SER A 263 13.94 -7.52 1.47
CA SER A 263 14.00 -7.41 2.94
C SER A 263 14.22 -5.98 3.39
N ALA A 264 15.05 -5.20 2.68
CA ALA A 264 15.26 -3.78 2.97
C ALA A 264 14.01 -2.93 2.69
N LYS A 265 13.25 -3.22 1.62
CA LYS A 265 11.97 -2.52 1.35
C LYS A 265 10.92 -2.81 2.42
N LEU A 266 10.80 -4.06 2.86
CA LEU A 266 9.89 -4.41 3.97
C LEU A 266 10.34 -3.81 5.30
N TRP A 267 11.64 -3.74 5.55
CA TRP A 267 12.17 -3.01 6.72
C TRP A 267 11.72 -1.55 6.73
N LYS A 268 11.85 -0.84 5.60
CA LYS A 268 11.42 0.55 5.47
C LYS A 268 9.91 0.72 5.65
N ALA A 269 9.13 -0.27 5.26
CA ALA A 269 7.68 -0.23 5.38
C ALA A 269 7.17 -0.49 6.81
N PHE A 270 7.88 -1.30 7.61
CA PHE A 270 7.36 -1.78 8.90
C PHE A 270 8.19 -1.41 10.13
N VAL A 271 9.49 -1.13 9.96
CA VAL A 271 10.40 -0.89 11.09
C VAL A 271 10.80 0.58 11.14
N SER A 272 11.65 1.04 10.22
CA SER A 272 12.23 2.38 10.27
C SER A 272 12.73 2.84 8.89
N PRO A 273 12.87 4.16 8.64
CA PRO A 273 13.32 4.67 7.34
C PRO A 273 14.75 4.24 6.98
N LYS A 274 15.59 4.01 8.00
CA LYS A 274 16.98 3.60 7.87
C LYS A 274 17.13 2.11 8.21
N PRO A 275 17.36 1.22 7.22
CA PRO A 275 17.58 -0.18 7.48
C PRO A 275 18.84 -0.45 8.31
N ASP A 276 18.73 -1.39 9.25
CA ASP A 276 19.89 -2.01 9.91
C ASP A 276 20.48 -3.05 8.95
N PRO A 277 21.70 -2.83 8.40
CA PRO A 277 22.27 -3.73 7.39
C PRO A 277 22.46 -5.16 7.90
N ALA A 278 22.83 -5.34 9.17
CA ALA A 278 23.06 -6.67 9.73
C ALA A 278 21.74 -7.42 9.93
N ALA A 279 20.69 -6.72 10.38
CA ALA A 279 19.36 -7.31 10.52
C ALA A 279 18.74 -7.64 9.16
N VAL A 280 18.84 -6.74 8.17
CA VAL A 280 18.37 -6.98 6.80
C VAL A 280 19.07 -8.20 6.19
N LYS A 281 20.39 -8.30 6.30
CA LYS A 281 21.14 -9.43 5.73
C LYS A 281 20.75 -10.77 6.37
N ARG A 282 20.45 -10.78 7.67
CA ARG A 282 19.94 -11.96 8.38
C ARG A 282 18.54 -12.34 7.88
N LEU A 283 17.63 -11.37 7.78
CA LEU A 283 16.27 -11.58 7.26
C LEU A 283 16.30 -12.08 5.82
N ALA A 284 17.12 -11.48 4.96
CA ALA A 284 17.30 -11.86 3.56
C ALA A 284 17.80 -13.29 3.39
N ARG A 285 18.78 -13.71 4.21
CA ARG A 285 19.25 -15.10 4.21
C ARG A 285 18.13 -16.06 4.55
N ASN A 286 17.34 -15.76 5.58
CA ASN A 286 16.22 -16.60 5.99
C ASN A 286 15.14 -16.65 4.90
N PHE A 287 14.82 -15.51 4.31
CA PHE A 287 13.84 -15.39 3.23
C PHE A 287 14.23 -16.24 2.02
N ARG A 288 15.50 -16.19 1.62
CA ARG A 288 16.01 -17.01 0.53
C ARG A 288 16.03 -18.51 0.89
N ASN A 289 16.44 -18.85 2.11
CA ASN A 289 16.46 -20.25 2.58
C ASN A 289 15.06 -20.85 2.69
N SER A 290 14.06 -20.05 3.01
CA SER A 290 12.65 -20.46 2.97
C SER A 290 12.07 -20.44 1.56
N ARG A 291 12.89 -20.35 0.51
CA ARG A 291 12.48 -20.26 -0.90
C ARG A 291 11.52 -19.09 -1.17
N TYR A 292 11.80 -17.91 -0.62
CA TYR A 292 11.04 -16.68 -0.85
C TYR A 292 9.62 -16.65 -0.27
N GLU A 293 9.34 -17.42 0.79
CA GLU A 293 8.10 -17.30 1.57
C GLU A 293 8.02 -15.97 2.35
N ILE A 294 7.00 -15.15 2.06
CA ILE A 294 6.82 -13.81 2.63
C ILE A 294 6.35 -13.88 4.08
N LYS A 295 5.43 -14.80 4.41
CA LYS A 295 4.87 -14.91 5.77
C LYS A 295 5.96 -15.20 6.84
N PRO A 296 6.89 -16.16 6.66
CA PRO A 296 8.03 -16.34 7.57
C PRO A 296 8.94 -15.11 7.68
N LEU A 297 9.20 -14.41 6.56
CA LEU A 297 9.99 -13.16 6.58
C LEU A 297 9.32 -12.08 7.43
N LEU A 298 8.02 -11.84 7.22
CA LEU A 298 7.24 -10.89 8.01
C LEU A 298 7.20 -11.28 9.49
N ARG A 299 7.01 -12.56 9.81
CA ARG A 299 7.07 -13.06 11.20
C ARG A 299 8.40 -12.70 11.86
N ALA A 300 9.52 -12.99 11.19
CA ALA A 300 10.85 -12.71 11.72
C ALA A 300 11.12 -11.20 11.87
N LEU A 301 10.58 -10.38 10.96
CA LEU A 301 10.69 -8.92 11.01
C LEU A 301 9.88 -8.35 12.19
N LEU A 302 8.62 -8.76 12.35
CA LEU A 302 7.71 -8.25 13.39
C LEU A 302 8.10 -8.71 14.81
N LEU A 303 8.80 -9.84 14.93
CA LEU A 303 9.37 -10.30 16.21
C LEU A 303 10.75 -9.69 16.52
N SER A 304 11.33 -8.90 15.61
CA SER A 304 12.63 -8.28 15.85
C SER A 304 12.56 -7.23 16.97
N PRO A 305 13.60 -7.11 17.82
CA PRO A 305 13.66 -6.03 18.82
C PRO A 305 13.51 -4.64 18.19
N GLN A 306 14.08 -4.45 17.00
CA GLN A 306 14.05 -3.19 16.26
C GLN A 306 12.63 -2.76 15.92
N PHE A 307 11.74 -3.70 15.55
CA PHE A 307 10.32 -3.40 15.32
C PHE A 307 9.67 -2.81 16.58
N TRP A 308 9.85 -3.44 17.73
CA TRP A 308 9.22 -2.99 18.97
C TRP A 308 9.81 -1.70 19.54
N SER A 309 11.04 -1.34 19.17
CA SER A 309 11.68 -0.08 19.54
C SER A 309 11.45 1.06 18.55
N SER A 310 10.71 0.84 17.45
CA SER A 310 10.59 1.82 16.35
C SER A 310 9.33 2.71 16.41
N GLN A 311 8.68 2.81 17.57
CA GLN A 311 7.51 3.67 17.75
C GLN A 311 7.80 5.11 17.31
N GLY A 312 6.89 5.67 16.50
CA GLY A 312 6.99 7.04 16.00
C GLY A 312 8.08 7.28 14.94
N GLN A 313 8.78 6.26 14.45
CA GLN A 313 9.83 6.43 13.44
C GLN A 313 9.32 6.50 11.99
N LEU A 314 8.07 6.08 11.71
CA LEU A 314 7.52 6.19 10.36
C LEU A 314 6.36 7.19 10.33
N VAL A 315 6.43 8.04 9.31
CA VAL A 315 5.38 8.98 8.92
C VAL A 315 4.27 8.22 8.21
N LYS A 316 3.02 8.37 8.67
CA LYS A 316 1.84 7.83 8.00
C LYS A 316 1.75 8.38 6.57
N SER A 317 1.48 7.52 5.60
CA SER A 317 1.08 7.89 4.24
C SER A 317 -0.33 8.52 4.26
N PRO A 318 -0.76 9.19 3.18
CA PRO A 318 -2.13 9.70 3.08
C PRO A 318 -3.22 8.65 3.35
N LEU A 319 -3.04 7.43 2.84
CA LEU A 319 -3.97 6.33 3.09
C LEU A 319 -3.96 5.87 4.55
N GLU A 320 -2.79 5.74 5.18
CA GLU A 320 -2.68 5.44 6.61
C GLU A 320 -3.34 6.53 7.47
N LEU A 321 -3.20 7.80 7.10
CA LEU A 321 -3.85 8.89 7.80
C LEU A 321 -5.38 8.84 7.63
N THR A 322 -5.88 8.76 6.39
CA THR A 322 -7.32 8.85 6.12
C THR A 322 -8.06 7.60 6.57
N ILE A 323 -7.68 6.42 6.10
CA ILE A 323 -8.29 5.14 6.51
C ILE A 323 -8.02 4.86 7.98
N GLY A 324 -6.82 5.17 8.50
CA GLY A 324 -6.49 4.98 9.90
C GLY A 324 -7.34 5.79 10.86
N THR A 325 -7.66 7.04 10.50
CA THR A 325 -8.59 7.87 11.28
C THR A 325 -9.99 7.26 11.28
N LEU A 326 -10.47 6.78 10.12
CA LEU A 326 -11.76 6.10 10.03
C LEU A 326 -11.81 4.82 10.88
N VAL A 327 -10.73 4.02 10.88
CA VAL A 327 -10.63 2.81 11.71
C VAL A 327 -10.63 3.16 13.19
N THR A 328 -9.76 4.09 13.61
CA THR A 328 -9.57 4.46 15.04
C THR A 328 -10.87 4.93 15.70
N PHE A 329 -11.67 5.69 14.97
CA PHE A 329 -12.94 6.24 15.46
C PHE A 329 -14.18 5.46 15.05
N ASP A 330 -13.99 4.29 14.41
CA ASP A 330 -15.04 3.47 13.84
C ASP A 330 -16.04 4.24 12.94
N LEU A 331 -15.49 5.16 12.13
CA LEU A 331 -16.28 5.99 11.22
C LEU A 331 -16.44 5.33 9.86
N SER A 332 -17.55 5.64 9.20
CA SER A 332 -17.87 5.22 7.84
C SER A 332 -18.03 6.48 6.97
N PRO A 333 -17.26 6.65 5.89
CA PRO A 333 -17.44 7.80 5.01
C PRO A 333 -18.75 7.65 4.24
N PRO A 334 -19.51 8.75 4.04
CA PRO A 334 -20.76 8.70 3.29
C PRO A 334 -20.53 8.54 1.78
N ASP A 335 -19.34 8.87 1.27
CA ASP A 335 -18.95 8.69 -0.13
C ASP A 335 -17.46 8.30 -0.25
N TRP A 336 -17.22 7.08 -0.74
CA TRP A 336 -15.88 6.55 -1.00
C TRP A 336 -15.16 7.26 -2.14
N HIS A 337 -15.89 7.82 -3.11
CA HIS A 337 -15.31 8.57 -4.21
C HIS A 337 -14.73 9.91 -3.73
N ALA A 338 -15.43 10.57 -2.80
CA ALA A 338 -14.92 11.77 -2.15
C ALA A 338 -13.65 11.48 -1.35
N LEU A 339 -13.59 10.32 -0.66
CA LEU A 339 -12.38 9.90 0.05
C LEU A 339 -11.22 9.57 -0.91
N ALA A 340 -11.49 8.97 -2.07
CA ALA A 340 -10.49 8.78 -3.12
C ALA A 340 -9.97 10.12 -3.66
N GLY A 341 -10.87 11.09 -3.88
CA GLY A 341 -10.51 12.46 -4.26
C GLY A 341 -9.63 13.16 -3.22
N LEU A 342 -9.92 12.99 -1.93
CA LEU A 342 -9.08 13.51 -0.84
C LEU A 342 -7.69 12.87 -0.86
N ASN A 343 -7.59 11.55 -0.99
CA ASN A 343 -6.29 10.87 -1.04
C ASN A 343 -5.46 11.27 -2.27
N ARG A 344 -6.11 11.54 -3.41
CA ARG A 344 -5.46 12.16 -4.57
C ARG A 344 -4.91 13.55 -4.26
N GLN A 345 -5.67 14.41 -3.57
CA GLN A 345 -5.20 15.75 -3.16
C GLN A 345 -4.02 15.67 -2.19
N LEU A 346 -3.97 14.63 -1.36
CA LEU A 346 -2.86 14.36 -0.43
C LEU A 346 -1.67 13.66 -1.11
N GLY A 347 -1.77 13.31 -2.39
CA GLY A 347 -0.67 12.75 -3.19
C GLY A 347 -0.60 11.22 -3.30
N GLN A 348 -1.63 10.49 -2.86
CA GLN A 348 -1.67 9.03 -2.94
C GLN A 348 -3.00 8.53 -3.54
N ASP A 349 -3.12 8.62 -4.86
CA ASP A 349 -4.29 8.12 -5.61
C ASP A 349 -4.12 6.65 -6.01
N VAL A 350 -4.82 5.71 -5.36
CA VAL A 350 -4.66 4.27 -5.65
C VAL A 350 -4.89 3.95 -7.13
N PHE A 351 -4.13 2.98 -7.66
CA PHE A 351 -4.04 2.67 -9.11
C PHE A 351 -3.42 3.76 -9.99
N ALA A 352 -2.90 4.85 -9.43
CA ALA A 352 -2.21 5.92 -10.16
C ALA A 352 -0.92 6.36 -9.44
N PRO A 353 0.07 5.47 -9.27
CA PRO A 353 1.40 5.87 -8.81
C PRO A 353 2.03 6.90 -9.76
N PRO A 354 2.79 7.88 -9.25
CA PRO A 354 3.24 9.04 -10.03
C PRO A 354 4.31 8.70 -11.07
N ASN A 355 5.05 7.61 -10.89
CA ASN A 355 6.05 7.08 -11.82
C ASN A 355 6.38 5.61 -11.48
N VAL A 356 7.25 4.99 -12.27
CA VAL A 356 7.68 3.58 -12.13
C VAL A 356 8.29 3.22 -10.76
N LYS A 357 8.77 4.20 -9.98
CA LYS A 357 9.30 3.99 -8.62
C LYS A 357 8.21 3.99 -7.53
N GLY A 358 6.95 4.26 -7.89
CA GLY A 358 5.81 4.27 -6.97
C GLY A 358 5.59 5.60 -6.26
N TRP A 359 4.77 5.60 -5.21
CA TRP A 359 4.63 6.72 -4.29
C TRP A 359 5.84 6.81 -3.37
N PRO A 360 6.48 7.99 -3.26
CA PRO A 360 7.51 8.21 -2.26
C PRO A 360 6.91 8.16 -0.86
N GLY A 361 7.59 7.50 0.06
CA GLY A 361 7.19 7.42 1.48
C GLY A 361 7.75 8.55 2.33
N GLY A 362 7.51 8.47 3.64
CA GLY A 362 8.05 9.43 4.61
C GLY A 362 7.46 10.82 4.46
N GLU A 363 8.30 11.84 4.58
CA GLU A 363 7.89 13.26 4.54
C GLU A 363 7.62 13.78 3.12
N ALA A 364 7.82 12.98 2.07
CA ALA A 364 7.73 13.44 0.68
C ALA A 364 6.36 14.03 0.29
N TRP A 365 5.29 13.60 0.97
CA TRP A 365 3.95 14.12 0.75
C TRP A 365 3.60 15.30 1.66
N ILE A 366 4.46 15.67 2.63
CA ILE A 366 4.24 16.75 3.58
C ILE A 366 4.73 18.08 3.00
N ASN A 367 3.79 18.93 2.61
CA ASN A 367 4.05 20.28 2.11
C ASN A 367 2.90 21.23 2.50
N SER A 368 3.03 22.52 2.18
CA SER A 368 2.03 23.52 2.59
C SER A 368 0.60 23.20 2.11
N ALA A 369 0.44 22.62 0.92
CA ALA A 369 -0.88 22.29 0.38
C ALA A 369 -1.47 21.05 1.06
N THR A 370 -0.69 19.98 1.22
CA THR A 370 -1.16 18.74 1.84
C THR A 370 -1.38 18.88 3.35
N LEU A 371 -0.60 19.71 4.04
CA LEU A 371 -0.82 20.07 5.45
C LEU A 371 -2.16 20.76 5.66
N LEU A 372 -2.53 21.68 4.78
CA LEU A 372 -3.84 22.34 4.84
C LEU A 372 -4.98 21.35 4.60
N SER A 373 -4.90 20.53 3.55
CA SER A 373 -5.92 19.51 3.24
C SER A 373 -6.07 18.49 4.37
N ARG A 374 -4.94 18.04 4.96
CA ARG A 374 -4.92 17.20 6.15
C ARG A 374 -5.63 17.86 7.32
N LYS A 375 -5.26 19.10 7.65
CA LYS A 375 -5.88 19.84 8.77
C LYS A 375 -7.39 19.94 8.57
N GLN A 376 -7.83 20.32 7.37
CA GLN A 376 -9.26 20.42 7.04
C GLN A 376 -10.01 19.08 7.18
N PHE A 377 -9.38 17.95 6.82
CA PHE A 377 -9.95 16.63 7.01
C PHE A 377 -10.10 16.29 8.50
N LEU A 378 -9.06 16.49 9.30
CA LEU A 378 -9.05 16.17 10.73
C LEU A 378 -9.97 17.10 11.53
N ASP A 379 -9.97 18.40 11.22
CA ASP A 379 -10.88 19.38 11.82
C ASP A 379 -12.34 19.03 11.55
N ARG A 380 -12.67 18.55 10.35
CA ARG A 380 -14.03 18.13 9.99
C ARG A 380 -14.51 16.94 10.81
N ILE A 381 -13.61 16.01 11.11
CA ILE A 381 -13.94 14.85 11.96
C ILE A 381 -14.16 15.30 13.40
N ALA A 382 -13.28 16.17 13.91
CA ALA A 382 -13.21 16.52 15.32
C ALA A 382 -14.19 17.62 15.78
N HIS A 383 -14.64 18.49 14.87
CA HIS A 383 -15.50 19.62 15.20
C HIS A 383 -16.83 19.58 14.45
N ASP A 384 -17.86 20.13 15.09
CA ASP A 384 -19.12 20.46 14.44
C ASP A 384 -18.86 21.62 13.46
N ALA A 385 -18.46 21.28 12.24
CA ALA A 385 -17.82 22.24 11.35
C ALA A 385 -18.66 23.52 11.19
N ALA A 386 -18.11 24.66 11.61
CA ALA A 386 -18.46 25.93 11.00
C ALA A 386 -18.46 25.71 9.49
N PRO A 387 -19.51 26.14 8.76
CA PRO A 387 -19.57 25.90 7.33
C PRO A 387 -18.29 26.46 6.71
N ALA A 388 -17.66 25.69 5.82
CA ALA A 388 -16.55 26.13 4.99
C ALA A 388 -17.02 27.23 4.02
N ARG A 389 -17.47 28.36 4.57
CA ARG A 389 -17.74 29.60 3.88
C ARG A 389 -16.41 30.34 3.93
N ASN A 390 -15.72 30.36 2.79
CA ASN A 390 -14.58 31.22 2.43
C ASN A 390 -13.15 30.63 2.45
N ALA A 391 -12.94 29.32 2.61
CA ALA A 391 -11.58 28.75 2.60
C ALA A 391 -10.99 28.40 1.20
N PHE A 392 -11.72 28.64 0.10
CA PHE A 392 -11.28 28.29 -1.27
C PHE A 392 -11.17 29.49 -2.23
N ALA A 393 -11.17 30.72 -1.72
CA ALA A 393 -10.79 31.87 -2.53
C ALA A 393 -9.27 32.04 -2.44
N LEU A 394 -8.54 31.56 -3.47
CA LEU A 394 -7.19 32.06 -3.73
C LEU A 394 -7.31 33.52 -4.21
N PRO A 395 -6.29 34.37 -3.97
CA PRO A 395 -6.33 35.78 -4.34
C PRO A 395 -6.51 35.94 -5.86
N ASP A 396 -7.33 36.91 -6.25
CA ASP A 396 -7.61 37.24 -7.64
C ASP A 396 -6.32 37.45 -8.44
N GLY A 397 -6.19 36.70 -9.54
CA GLY A 397 -5.11 36.80 -10.51
C GLY A 397 -5.35 35.84 -11.68
N GLY A 398 -5.57 36.40 -12.87
CA GLY A 398 -6.15 35.74 -14.04
C GLY A 398 -5.44 34.50 -14.60
N MET A 399 -6.26 33.74 -15.34
CA MET A 399 -6.07 32.49 -16.09
C MET A 399 -5.73 31.22 -15.28
N ASP A 400 -6.64 30.24 -15.30
CA ASP A 400 -6.46 28.96 -16.02
C ASP A 400 -7.66 28.02 -15.79
N GLU A 401 -8.15 27.30 -16.82
CA GLU A 401 -9.22 26.29 -16.71
C GLU A 401 -8.87 25.17 -15.70
N MET A 402 -7.57 24.91 -15.55
CA MET A 402 -7.03 23.91 -14.62
C MET A 402 -7.32 24.27 -13.15
N LYS A 403 -7.20 25.55 -12.76
CA LYS A 403 -7.58 26.04 -11.42
C LYS A 403 -9.08 25.90 -11.17
N GLY A 404 -9.89 26.17 -12.19
CA GLY A 404 -11.36 26.00 -12.12
C GLY A 404 -11.76 24.54 -11.91
N ARG A 405 -11.08 23.61 -12.59
CA ARG A 405 -11.28 22.16 -12.44
C ARG A 405 -10.90 21.67 -11.05
N GLU A 406 -9.76 22.10 -10.52
CA GLU A 406 -9.32 21.78 -9.16
C GLU A 406 -10.29 22.31 -8.10
N ALA A 407 -10.73 23.57 -8.23
CA ALA A 407 -11.71 24.16 -7.32
C ALA A 407 -13.07 23.43 -7.34
N ARG A 408 -13.46 22.86 -8.48
CA ARG A 408 -14.67 22.02 -8.59
C ARG A 408 -14.49 20.68 -7.90
N ILE A 409 -13.36 20.01 -8.10
CA ILE A 409 -13.02 18.74 -7.42
C ILE A 409 -13.00 18.94 -5.91
N ASN A 410 -12.37 20.01 -5.41
CA ASN A 410 -12.31 20.33 -3.99
C ASN A 410 -13.70 20.52 -3.37
N ARG A 411 -14.62 21.19 -4.09
CA ARG A 411 -16.01 21.34 -3.66
C ARG A 411 -16.76 20.01 -3.59
N LEU A 412 -16.55 19.11 -4.55
CA LEU A 412 -17.16 17.78 -4.55
C LEU A 412 -16.66 16.93 -3.39
N VAL A 413 -15.34 16.90 -3.15
CA VAL A 413 -14.74 16.19 -2.00
C VAL A 413 -15.30 16.74 -0.67
N ALA A 414 -15.38 18.06 -0.53
CA ALA A 414 -15.92 18.67 0.69
C ALA A 414 -17.41 18.35 0.89
N ALA A 415 -18.21 18.36 -0.18
CA ALA A 415 -19.63 18.01 -0.12
C ALA A 415 -19.84 16.53 0.23
N GLY A 416 -19.09 15.63 -0.43
CA GLY A 416 -19.18 14.18 -0.22
C GLY A 416 -18.65 13.71 1.13
N LEU A 417 -18.02 14.56 1.95
CA LEU A 417 -17.57 14.22 3.31
C LEU A 417 -18.28 15.02 4.40
N ARG A 418 -19.34 15.79 4.08
CA ARG A 418 -19.97 16.73 5.03
C ARG A 418 -20.54 16.10 6.29
N SER A 419 -21.06 14.88 6.19
CA SER A 419 -21.65 14.16 7.33
C SER A 419 -20.66 13.26 8.08
N LEU A 420 -19.40 13.19 7.64
CA LEU A 420 -18.35 12.44 8.33
C LEU A 420 -17.92 13.22 9.59
N LYS A 421 -18.49 12.88 10.74
CA LYS A 421 -18.24 13.53 12.03
C LYS A 421 -18.12 12.50 13.15
N LEU A 422 -17.21 12.75 14.08
CA LEU A 422 -17.10 12.01 15.33
C LEU A 422 -18.09 12.56 16.37
N GLN A 423 -18.69 11.67 17.16
CA GLN A 423 -19.32 12.02 18.44
C GLN A 423 -18.31 11.72 19.56
N PRO A 424 -17.48 12.70 19.98
CA PRO A 424 -16.31 12.44 20.82
C PRO A 424 -16.70 11.95 22.22
N ASP A 425 -17.80 12.45 22.77
CA ASP A 425 -18.32 12.01 24.07
C ASP A 425 -18.85 10.56 24.01
N GLU A 426 -19.57 10.20 22.94
CA GLU A 426 -20.05 8.82 22.74
C GLU A 426 -18.89 7.85 22.56
N TRP A 427 -17.92 8.18 21.70
CA TRP A 427 -16.71 7.37 21.51
C TRP A 427 -15.93 7.20 22.82
N SER A 428 -15.76 8.29 23.57
CA SER A 428 -15.08 8.25 24.86
C SER A 428 -15.84 7.43 25.89
N ALA A 429 -17.17 7.48 25.90
CA ALA A 429 -18.01 6.66 26.77
C ALA A 429 -17.91 5.17 26.43
N ILE A 430 -17.99 4.80 25.15
CA ILE A 430 -17.88 3.42 24.67
C ILE A 430 -16.55 2.79 25.09
N TYR A 431 -15.45 3.54 24.93
CA TYR A 431 -14.10 3.06 25.20
C TYR A 431 -13.54 3.48 26.56
N GLN A 432 -14.39 4.01 27.45
CA GLN A 432 -14.05 4.40 28.82
C GLN A 432 -12.86 5.38 28.92
N VAL A 433 -12.75 6.30 27.97
CA VAL A 433 -11.69 7.31 27.89
C VAL A 433 -12.08 8.50 28.78
N ARG A 434 -11.42 8.63 29.94
CA ARG A 434 -11.84 9.60 30.98
C ARG A 434 -11.00 10.87 30.97
N SER A 435 -9.72 10.73 30.70
CA SER A 435 -8.74 11.82 30.78
C SER A 435 -8.08 12.11 29.42
N ALA A 436 -7.49 13.30 29.30
CA ALA A 436 -6.64 13.65 28.18
C ALA A 436 -5.49 12.64 27.95
N GLN A 437 -4.95 12.09 29.02
CA GLN A 437 -3.88 11.08 28.99
C GLN A 437 -4.37 9.75 28.41
N ASP A 438 -5.62 9.35 28.68
CA ASP A 438 -6.20 8.14 28.09
C ASP A 438 -6.34 8.32 26.56
N SER A 439 -6.87 9.46 26.12
CA SER A 439 -6.94 9.80 24.69
C SER A 439 -5.56 9.80 24.04
N ALA A 440 -4.56 10.40 24.68
CA ALA A 440 -3.20 10.44 24.15
C ALA A 440 -2.60 9.03 23.99
N LYS A 441 -2.78 8.13 24.96
CA LYS A 441 -2.29 6.75 24.89
C LYS A 441 -2.91 5.95 23.75
N LEU A 442 -4.20 6.16 23.49
CA LEU A 442 -4.95 5.48 22.44
C LEU A 442 -4.65 6.06 21.04
N LEU A 443 -4.44 7.36 20.92
CA LEU A 443 -4.31 8.03 19.63
C LEU A 443 -2.87 8.23 19.15
N LEU A 444 -1.91 8.37 20.06
CA LEU A 444 -0.55 8.77 19.72
C LEU A 444 0.47 7.68 19.97
N ALA A 445 1.45 7.59 19.07
CA ALA A 445 2.57 6.66 19.19
C ALA A 445 3.60 7.08 20.24
N LEU A 446 3.71 8.38 20.46
CA LEU A 446 4.61 9.01 21.44
C LEU A 446 3.78 9.96 22.30
N PRO A 447 4.31 10.46 23.43
CA PRO A 447 3.70 11.57 24.15
C PRO A 447 3.42 12.76 23.20
N PRO A 448 2.33 13.51 23.39
CA PRO A 448 1.99 14.63 22.52
C PRO A 448 3.11 15.66 22.48
N ALA A 449 3.38 16.23 21.31
CA ALA A 449 4.37 17.30 21.18
C ALA A 449 3.88 18.57 21.89
N ASN A 450 2.57 18.80 21.90
CA ASN A 450 1.94 19.90 22.62
C ASN A 450 1.27 19.37 23.89
N PRO A 451 1.72 19.77 25.09
CA PRO A 451 1.10 19.34 26.34
C PRO A 451 -0.38 19.70 26.40
N LEU A 452 -1.20 18.76 26.87
CA LEU A 452 -2.63 18.98 27.10
C LEU A 452 -2.88 19.44 28.54
N PRO A 453 -3.81 20.38 28.78
CA PRO A 453 -4.25 20.71 30.13
C PRO A 453 -4.81 19.48 30.86
N GLU A 454 -4.40 19.27 32.12
CA GLU A 454 -4.88 18.13 32.94
C GLU A 454 -6.39 18.17 33.20
N SER A 455 -7.01 19.34 33.07
CA SER A 455 -8.45 19.53 33.23
C SER A 455 -9.29 19.08 32.03
N LEU A 456 -8.68 18.76 30.88
CA LEU A 456 -9.43 18.32 29.70
C LEU A 456 -9.97 16.90 29.91
N SER A 457 -11.24 16.71 29.56
CA SER A 457 -11.81 15.37 29.44
C SER A 457 -11.17 14.61 28.28
N GLY A 458 -11.31 13.27 28.29
CA GLY A 458 -10.89 12.44 27.16
C GLY A 458 -11.46 12.91 25.82
N ALA A 459 -12.76 13.20 25.78
CA ALA A 459 -13.46 13.70 24.59
C ALA A 459 -12.90 15.04 24.09
N GLN A 460 -12.69 15.99 25.00
CA GLN A 460 -12.16 17.32 24.66
C GLN A 460 -10.71 17.28 24.16
N ALA A 461 -9.94 16.26 24.57
CA ALA A 461 -8.57 16.07 24.14
C ALA A 461 -8.43 15.53 22.71
N ILE A 462 -9.47 14.92 22.11
CA ILE A 462 -9.37 14.26 20.80
C ILE A 462 -8.99 15.27 19.69
N ALA A 463 -9.70 16.39 19.62
CA ALA A 463 -9.46 17.40 18.59
C ALA A 463 -8.02 17.94 18.56
N PRO A 464 -7.45 18.45 19.69
CA PRO A 464 -6.06 18.89 19.70
C PRO A 464 -5.07 17.75 19.43
N LEU A 465 -5.35 16.51 19.87
CA LEU A 465 -4.49 15.35 19.59
C LEU A 465 -4.43 14.98 18.11
N LEU A 466 -5.54 15.09 17.37
CA LEU A 466 -5.54 14.82 15.92
C LEU A 466 -4.70 15.84 15.14
N LEU A 467 -4.67 17.09 15.62
CA LEU A 467 -3.86 18.15 15.04
C LEU A 467 -2.41 18.11 15.52
N ASP A 468 -2.09 17.33 16.54
CA ASP A 468 -0.73 17.19 17.04
C ASP A 468 0.18 16.56 15.96
N PRO A 469 1.42 17.05 15.78
CA PRO A 469 2.37 16.44 14.85
C PRO A 469 2.61 14.95 15.13
N VAL A 470 2.53 14.49 16.38
CA VAL A 470 2.73 13.09 16.74
C VAL A 470 1.65 12.19 16.16
N TYR A 471 0.44 12.70 15.87
CA TYR A 471 -0.58 11.91 15.19
C TYR A 471 -0.16 11.53 13.75
N GLN A 472 0.81 12.23 13.17
CA GLN A 472 1.34 11.95 11.84
C GLN A 472 2.32 10.77 11.81
N VAL A 473 2.78 10.31 12.98
CA VAL A 473 3.72 9.19 13.08
C VAL A 473 3.08 8.00 13.80
N HIS A 474 3.64 6.83 13.52
CA HIS A 474 3.38 5.61 14.24
C HIS A 474 4.67 4.83 14.40
#